data_AF-A0A8R7Q9H8-F1
#
_entry.id   AF-A0A8R7Q9H8-F1
#
_cell.length_a   1.000
_cell.length_b   1.000
_cell.length_c   1.000
_cell.angle_alpha   90.00
_cell.angle_beta   90.00
_cell.angle_gamma   90.00
#
_symmetry.space_group_name_H-M   'P 1'
#
loop_
_entity.id
_entity.type
_entity.pdbx_description
1 polymer ?
#
loop_
_entity_poly.entity_id
_entity_poly.type
_entity_poly.pdbx_seq_one_letter_code
_entity_poly.pdbx_strand_id
1 'polypeptide(L)'
;MEGRTRRLRPESRFLCEAHLTVKLDKKLNLWYVSSFSDDHSHTLARPDEVPFLRSHNQIKAFERAEILAMAGAGIRKHIIFDNIVSRYGSYAKSQFQRTKLYNMCYREKMKLLAQGDADTAVGIMLTRKDRDPDFFFEHTVDAEGRLQNLFWCDSQSRRDYLDYGDVVVFDSTYKMNRYGMPFIPFVGLNNHRCTTVFACAIVSDETKATYVWLLNTFLKANCQKRPKSVITDGDAAMIRAIRKVLSDVWHRLCSWHIEKNMQKHLNHKSLKEFRALLYYSTTHKVFEERWAAFVRKWQTEKTKTWLHRMYRKRTLWAASYLSGGFFLGMRSNQRSESLNSSLHLHLDYGMTIVDMIVHYENCIVRLRENEAYDDYTASQTLPVTVTECQAIESYAAKAFTQANFYMLQQDMKKVQEICGCVEE
;
A
#
# COMPACT_ATOMS: atom_id res chain seq x y z
N MET A 1 -40.94 -26.35 -9.36
CA MET A 1 -39.75 -25.71 -9.94
C MET A 1 -39.75 -25.95 -11.44
N GLU A 2 -40.63 -25.26 -12.15
CA GLU A 2 -40.64 -25.25 -13.62
C GLU A 2 -39.72 -24.12 -14.09
N GLY A 3 -39.00 -24.33 -15.20
CA GLY A 3 -38.27 -23.26 -15.88
C GLY A 3 -36.74 -23.29 -15.82
N ARG A 4 -36.08 -24.43 -15.54
CA ARG A 4 -34.67 -24.61 -15.89
C ARG A 4 -34.53 -25.57 -17.06
N THR A 5 -34.69 -25.07 -18.28
CA THR A 5 -34.31 -25.80 -19.50
C THR A 5 -32.80 -26.03 -19.47
N ARG A 6 -32.38 -27.27 -19.24
CA ARG A 6 -30.98 -27.66 -19.44
C ARG A 6 -30.64 -27.38 -20.90
N ARG A 7 -29.58 -26.61 -21.14
CA ARG A 7 -29.05 -26.36 -22.49
C ARG A 7 -28.84 -27.72 -23.19
N LEU A 8 -29.41 -27.88 -24.38
CA LEU A 8 -29.18 -29.06 -25.22
C LEU A 8 -27.67 -29.25 -25.41
N ARG A 9 -27.17 -30.46 -25.18
CA ARG A 9 -25.75 -30.78 -25.38
C ARG A 9 -25.56 -31.32 -26.80
N PRO A 10 -24.49 -30.94 -27.49
CA PRO A 10 -24.14 -31.55 -28.76
C PRO A 10 -23.93 -33.06 -28.58
N GLU A 11 -24.49 -33.85 -29.48
CA GLU A 11 -24.12 -35.26 -29.60
C GLU A 11 -22.67 -35.32 -30.07
N SER A 12 -21.80 -35.87 -29.23
CA SER A 12 -20.38 -36.02 -29.50
C SER A 12 -19.93 -37.38 -28.99
N ARG A 13 -19.05 -38.06 -29.74
CA ARG A 13 -18.48 -39.36 -29.37
C ARG A 13 -19.52 -40.49 -29.21
N PHE A 14 -20.50 -40.54 -30.10
CA PHE A 14 -21.50 -41.62 -30.15
C PHE A 14 -20.90 -42.88 -30.80
N LEU A 15 -21.30 -44.07 -30.34
CA LEU A 15 -20.86 -45.38 -30.85
C LEU A 15 -19.33 -45.57 -30.90
N CYS A 16 -18.60 -45.09 -29.90
CA CYS A 16 -17.17 -45.36 -29.79
C CYS A 16 -16.95 -46.74 -29.15
N GLU A 17 -16.27 -47.65 -29.85
CA GLU A 17 -15.99 -49.01 -29.37
C GLU A 17 -14.70 -49.11 -28.55
N ALA A 18 -13.92 -48.03 -28.47
CA ALA A 18 -12.67 -48.00 -27.72
C ALA A 18 -12.90 -48.29 -26.22
N HIS A 19 -12.18 -49.29 -25.69
CA HIS A 19 -12.29 -49.71 -24.30
C HIS A 19 -11.04 -50.45 -23.80
N LEU A 20 -10.84 -50.48 -22.49
CA LEU A 20 -9.85 -51.31 -21.80
C LEU A 20 -10.54 -51.98 -20.61
N THR A 21 -10.59 -53.31 -20.61
CA THR A 21 -11.15 -54.09 -19.51
C THR A 21 -10.03 -54.77 -18.73
N VAL A 22 -9.88 -54.40 -17.45
CA VAL A 22 -8.89 -55.00 -16.55
C VAL A 22 -9.64 -55.88 -15.54
N LYS A 23 -9.19 -57.12 -15.35
CA LYS A 23 -9.75 -58.09 -14.40
C LYS A 23 -8.69 -58.54 -13.40
N LEU A 24 -9.11 -58.85 -12.18
CA LEU A 24 -8.26 -59.46 -11.16
C LEU A 24 -8.40 -60.98 -11.23
N ASP A 25 -7.31 -61.68 -11.51
CA ASP A 25 -7.23 -63.12 -11.25
C ASP A 25 -7.10 -63.33 -9.74
N LYS A 26 -8.19 -63.76 -9.11
CA LYS A 26 -8.25 -63.99 -7.65
C LYS A 26 -7.36 -65.14 -7.17
N LYS A 27 -6.96 -66.06 -8.05
CA LYS A 27 -6.11 -67.21 -7.68
C LYS A 27 -4.63 -66.82 -7.68
N LEU A 28 -4.22 -66.05 -8.69
CA LEU A 28 -2.83 -65.58 -8.83
C LEU A 28 -2.59 -64.22 -8.16
N ASN A 29 -3.65 -63.54 -7.72
CA ASN A 29 -3.62 -62.18 -7.20
C ASN A 29 -2.96 -61.17 -8.17
N LEU A 30 -3.20 -61.37 -9.48
CA LEU A 30 -2.63 -60.56 -10.55
C LEU A 30 -3.74 -59.86 -11.33
N TRP A 31 -3.54 -58.59 -11.64
CA TRP A 31 -4.38 -57.85 -12.57
C TRP A 31 -3.93 -58.13 -14.02
N TYR A 32 -4.88 -58.42 -14.90
CA TYR A 32 -4.61 -58.63 -16.32
C TYR A 32 -5.63 -57.90 -17.20
N VAL A 33 -5.22 -57.58 -18.42
CA VAL A 33 -6.10 -56.98 -19.44
C VAL A 33 -6.87 -58.09 -20.13
N SER A 34 -8.20 -58.12 -20.00
CA SER A 34 -9.05 -59.16 -20.60
C SER A 34 -9.58 -58.78 -21.98
N SER A 35 -9.64 -57.48 -22.29
CA SER A 35 -10.10 -56.98 -23.58
C SER A 35 -9.61 -55.54 -23.77
N PHE A 36 -9.23 -55.20 -25.00
CA PHE A 36 -8.77 -53.88 -25.39
C PHE A 36 -9.19 -53.62 -26.85
N SER A 37 -9.82 -52.48 -27.10
CA SER A 37 -10.04 -51.93 -28.44
C SER A 37 -9.62 -50.46 -28.43
N ASP A 38 -8.91 -50.05 -29.49
CA ASP A 38 -8.47 -48.66 -29.70
C ASP A 38 -9.19 -48.02 -30.91
N ASP A 39 -10.30 -48.61 -31.35
CA ASP A 39 -11.07 -48.11 -32.48
C ASP A 39 -11.99 -46.96 -32.02
N HIS A 40 -11.63 -45.74 -32.39
CA HIS A 40 -12.39 -44.53 -32.04
C HIS A 40 -13.30 -44.10 -33.20
N SER A 41 -14.59 -43.85 -32.90
CA SER A 41 -15.55 -43.29 -33.87
C SER A 41 -15.44 -41.77 -34.06
N HIS A 42 -14.40 -41.15 -33.48
CA HIS A 42 -14.22 -39.71 -33.44
C HIS A 42 -12.73 -39.33 -33.48
N THR A 43 -12.41 -38.13 -33.97
CA THR A 43 -11.05 -37.60 -33.94
C THR A 43 -10.56 -37.45 -32.50
N LEU A 44 -9.35 -37.94 -32.23
CA LEU A 44 -8.67 -37.74 -30.95
C LEU A 44 -8.17 -36.30 -30.82
N ALA A 45 -8.07 -35.82 -29.58
CA ALA A 45 -7.57 -34.49 -29.32
C ALA A 45 -6.10 -34.38 -29.73
N ARG A 46 -5.74 -33.30 -30.42
CA ARG A 46 -4.36 -32.98 -30.78
C ARG A 46 -3.54 -32.65 -29.53
N PRO A 47 -2.20 -32.74 -29.58
CA PRO A 47 -1.35 -32.41 -28.42
C PRO A 47 -1.60 -31.01 -27.82
N ASP A 48 -1.94 -30.03 -28.65
CA ASP A 48 -2.31 -28.67 -28.24
C ASP A 48 -3.73 -28.54 -27.66
N GLU A 49 -4.58 -29.53 -27.91
CA GLU A 49 -5.95 -29.62 -27.41
C GLU A 49 -6.05 -30.37 -26.06
N VAL A 50 -5.01 -31.13 -25.68
CA VAL A 50 -4.98 -31.95 -24.45
C VAL A 50 -5.31 -31.16 -23.17
N PRO A 51 -4.80 -29.92 -22.94
CA PRO A 51 -5.16 -29.13 -21.75
C PRO A 51 -6.64 -28.77 -21.66
N PHE A 52 -7.39 -28.90 -22.76
CA PHE A 52 -8.83 -28.67 -22.78
C PHE A 52 -9.65 -29.91 -22.40
N LEU A 53 -9.02 -31.09 -22.39
CA LEU A 53 -9.65 -32.31 -21.90
C LEU A 53 -9.78 -32.30 -20.37
N ARG A 54 -10.99 -32.57 -19.87
CA ARG A 54 -11.27 -32.60 -18.43
C ARG A 54 -10.40 -33.59 -17.66
N SER A 55 -10.05 -34.73 -18.26
CA SER A 55 -9.19 -35.75 -17.65
C SER A 55 -7.76 -35.27 -17.44
N HIS A 56 -7.24 -34.42 -18.34
CA HIS A 56 -5.86 -33.93 -18.31
C HIS A 56 -5.73 -32.56 -17.62
N ASN A 57 -6.80 -31.75 -17.58
CA ASN A 57 -6.85 -30.43 -16.97
C ASN A 57 -6.86 -30.47 -15.42
N GLN A 58 -5.74 -30.89 -14.85
CA GLN A 58 -5.50 -31.06 -13.42
C GLN A 58 -4.27 -30.29 -12.96
N ILE A 59 -4.37 -29.68 -11.77
CA ILE A 59 -3.24 -29.03 -11.10
C ILE A 59 -2.69 -30.02 -10.09
N LYS A 60 -1.40 -30.39 -10.20
CA LYS A 60 -0.75 -31.32 -9.27
C LYS A 60 -0.50 -30.65 -7.93
N ALA A 61 -0.24 -31.45 -6.89
CA ALA A 61 -0.06 -30.96 -5.53
C ALA A 61 1.12 -29.96 -5.40
N PHE A 62 2.25 -30.25 -6.04
CA PHE A 62 3.42 -29.35 -6.01
C PHE A 62 3.13 -28.03 -6.77
N GLU A 63 2.49 -28.10 -7.94
CA GLU A 63 2.10 -26.92 -8.72
C GLU A 63 1.13 -26.05 -7.93
N ARG A 64 0.19 -26.68 -7.21
CA ARG A 64 -0.74 -25.96 -6.33
C ARG A 64 0.00 -25.22 -5.23
N ALA A 65 0.94 -25.86 -4.55
CA ALA A 65 1.73 -25.22 -3.49
C ALA A 65 2.52 -24.02 -4.05
N GLU A 66 3.14 -24.18 -5.22
CA GLU A 66 3.91 -23.13 -5.89
C GLU A 66 3.03 -21.95 -6.32
N ILE A 67 1.88 -22.22 -6.95
CA ILE A 67 0.91 -21.19 -7.34
C ILE A 67 0.45 -20.38 -6.14
N LEU A 68 0.15 -21.05 -5.02
CA LEU A 68 -0.31 -20.38 -3.79
C LEU A 68 0.80 -19.54 -3.16
N ALA A 69 2.05 -20.02 -3.17
CA ALA A 69 3.20 -19.25 -2.70
C ALA A 69 3.41 -17.98 -3.53
N MET A 70 3.41 -18.09 -4.87
CA MET A 70 3.51 -16.93 -5.77
C MET A 70 2.34 -15.95 -5.59
N ALA A 71 1.12 -16.46 -5.43
CA ALA A 71 -0.05 -15.63 -5.18
C ALA A 71 0.03 -14.91 -3.82
N GLY A 72 0.54 -15.59 -2.78
CA GLY A 72 0.79 -15.02 -1.46
C GLY A 72 1.82 -13.90 -1.49
N ALA A 73 2.86 -14.02 -2.32
CA ALA A 73 3.85 -12.98 -2.59
C ALA A 73 3.31 -11.80 -3.43
N GLY A 74 2.01 -11.80 -3.77
CA GLY A 74 1.36 -10.72 -4.51
C GLY A 74 1.53 -10.79 -6.03
N ILE A 75 2.07 -11.89 -6.58
CA ILE A 75 2.21 -12.04 -8.04
C ILE A 75 0.82 -12.19 -8.66
N ARG A 76 0.54 -11.40 -9.70
CA ARG A 76 -0.75 -11.42 -10.38
C ARG A 76 -0.96 -12.79 -11.04
N LYS A 77 -2.16 -13.35 -10.87
CA LYS A 77 -2.52 -14.70 -11.34
C LYS A 77 -2.23 -14.94 -12.83
N HIS A 78 -2.34 -13.92 -13.68
CA HIS A 78 -1.98 -14.04 -15.09
C HIS A 78 -0.46 -14.21 -15.28
N ILE A 79 0.37 -13.48 -14.53
CA ILE A 79 1.83 -13.63 -14.53
C ILE A 79 2.22 -15.00 -13.99
N ILE A 80 1.56 -15.50 -12.94
CA ILE A 80 1.77 -16.86 -12.42
C ILE A 80 1.51 -17.89 -13.53
N PHE A 81 0.39 -17.73 -14.25
CA PHE A 81 0.06 -18.64 -15.34
C PHE A 81 1.07 -18.55 -16.49
N ASP A 82 1.49 -17.34 -16.86
CA ASP A 82 2.46 -17.12 -17.93
C ASP A 82 3.85 -17.67 -17.56
N ASN A 83 4.25 -17.62 -16.29
CA ASN A 83 5.44 -18.30 -15.77
C ASN A 83 5.36 -19.82 -15.96
N ILE A 84 4.22 -20.43 -15.63
CA ILE A 84 3.99 -21.87 -15.81
C ILE A 84 4.06 -22.25 -17.29
N VAL A 85 3.41 -21.47 -18.16
CA VAL A 85 3.48 -21.67 -19.62
C VAL A 85 4.92 -21.57 -20.13
N SER A 86 5.69 -20.58 -19.65
CA SER A 86 7.10 -20.41 -20.01
C SER A 86 7.95 -21.61 -19.57
N ARG A 87 7.77 -22.12 -18.35
CA ARG A 87 8.50 -23.29 -17.84
C ARG A 87 8.23 -24.56 -18.64
N TYR A 88 6.99 -24.77 -19.07
CA TYR A 88 6.63 -25.92 -19.90
C TYR A 88 6.83 -25.68 -21.41
N GLY A 89 7.21 -24.47 -21.81
CA GLY A 89 7.55 -24.09 -23.19
C GLY A 89 6.35 -23.85 -24.12
N SER A 90 5.11 -24.16 -23.70
CA SER A 90 3.89 -23.79 -24.41
C SER A 90 2.64 -24.03 -23.57
N TYR A 91 1.53 -23.40 -23.97
CA TYR A 91 0.22 -23.66 -23.34
C TYR A 91 -0.19 -25.13 -23.45
N ALA A 92 0.07 -25.76 -24.61
CA ALA A 92 -0.16 -27.18 -24.85
C ALA A 92 0.48 -28.09 -23.79
N LYS A 93 1.66 -27.71 -23.31
CA LYS A 93 2.44 -28.48 -22.33
C LYS A 93 2.15 -28.12 -20.88
N SER A 94 1.43 -27.03 -20.62
CA SER A 94 1.12 -26.54 -19.26
C SER A 94 0.11 -27.41 -18.47
N GLN A 95 -0.44 -28.45 -19.10
CA GLN A 95 -1.34 -29.48 -18.52
C GLN A 95 -2.69 -28.97 -17.96
N PHE A 96 -2.86 -27.68 -17.67
CA PHE A 96 -4.13 -27.11 -17.21
C PHE A 96 -4.36 -25.70 -17.75
N GLN A 97 -5.63 -25.27 -17.70
CA GLN A 97 -6.03 -23.97 -18.23
C GLN A 97 -5.88 -22.84 -17.22
N ARG A 98 -5.74 -21.60 -17.72
CA ARG A 98 -5.74 -20.38 -16.90
C ARG A 98 -6.95 -20.31 -15.97
N THR A 99 -8.14 -20.63 -16.47
CA THR A 99 -9.39 -20.67 -15.68
C THR A 99 -9.30 -21.63 -14.49
N LYS A 100 -8.60 -22.76 -14.63
CA LYS A 100 -8.40 -23.74 -13.56
C LYS A 100 -7.56 -23.16 -12.43
N LEU A 101 -6.48 -22.45 -12.76
CA LEU A 101 -5.64 -21.73 -11.80
C LEU A 101 -6.47 -20.69 -11.02
N TYR A 102 -7.22 -19.85 -11.74
CA TYR A 102 -8.06 -18.82 -11.12
C TYR A 102 -9.10 -19.44 -10.18
N ASN A 103 -9.81 -20.49 -10.62
CA ASN A 103 -10.80 -21.19 -9.82
C ASN A 103 -10.17 -21.90 -8.61
N MET A 104 -8.96 -22.44 -8.76
CA MET A 104 -8.22 -23.04 -7.66
C MET A 104 -7.86 -21.99 -6.61
N CYS A 105 -7.21 -20.89 -7.00
CA CYS A 105 -6.87 -19.81 -6.07
C CYS A 105 -8.12 -19.23 -5.38
N TYR A 106 -9.23 -19.07 -6.12
CA TYR A 106 -10.49 -18.63 -5.55
C TYR A 106 -11.02 -19.61 -4.50
N ARG A 107 -11.02 -20.91 -4.80
CA ARG A 107 -11.46 -21.95 -3.84
C ARG A 107 -10.60 -21.96 -2.59
N GLU A 108 -9.28 -21.85 -2.71
CA GLU A 108 -8.39 -21.81 -1.55
C GLU A 108 -8.62 -20.56 -0.71
N LYS A 109 -8.81 -19.42 -1.35
CA LYS A 109 -9.22 -18.19 -0.65
C LYS A 109 -10.55 -18.36 0.08
N MET A 110 -11.56 -18.94 -0.55
CA MET A 110 -12.86 -19.15 0.11
C MET A 110 -12.77 -20.12 1.29
N LYS A 111 -11.85 -21.10 1.26
CA LYS A 111 -11.56 -21.94 2.43
C LYS A 111 -10.92 -21.16 3.56
N LEU A 112 -9.94 -20.30 3.24
CA LEU A 112 -9.30 -19.43 4.23
C LEU A 112 -10.31 -18.49 4.91
N LEU A 113 -11.28 -18.02 4.14
CA LEU A 113 -12.35 -17.13 4.60
C LEU A 113 -13.62 -17.88 5.05
N ALA A 114 -13.55 -19.19 5.27
CA ALA A 114 -14.73 -20.00 5.59
C ALA A 114 -15.42 -19.56 6.90
N GLN A 115 -14.65 -19.01 7.84
CA GLN A 115 -15.16 -18.49 9.11
C GLN A 115 -15.60 -17.02 9.02
N GLY A 116 -15.44 -16.37 7.87
CA GLY A 116 -15.67 -14.95 7.69
C GLY A 116 -14.36 -14.17 7.60
N ASP A 117 -14.33 -13.15 6.73
CA ASP A 117 -13.10 -12.41 6.43
C ASP A 117 -12.62 -11.53 7.59
N ALA A 118 -13.54 -10.95 8.37
CA ALA A 118 -13.20 -10.21 9.57
C ALA A 118 -12.60 -11.14 10.64
N ASP A 119 -13.22 -12.29 10.89
CA ASP A 119 -12.74 -13.26 11.88
C ASP A 119 -11.40 -13.86 11.48
N THR A 120 -11.22 -14.19 10.19
CA THR A 120 -9.91 -14.61 9.66
C THR A 120 -8.85 -13.51 9.85
N ALA A 121 -9.19 -12.24 9.59
CA ALA A 121 -8.26 -11.12 9.79
C ALA A 121 -7.85 -10.99 11.27
N VAL A 122 -8.80 -11.04 12.21
CA VAL A 122 -8.51 -11.02 13.64
C VAL A 122 -7.70 -12.24 14.08
N GLY A 123 -8.02 -13.42 13.55
CA GLY A 123 -7.25 -14.66 13.79
C GLY A 123 -5.80 -14.58 13.33
N ILE A 124 -5.54 -13.93 12.19
CA ILE A 124 -4.17 -13.63 11.72
C ILE A 124 -3.46 -12.73 12.73
N MET A 125 -4.12 -11.67 13.23
CA MET A 125 -3.53 -10.76 14.21
C MET A 125 -3.20 -11.45 15.54
N LEU A 126 -4.10 -12.32 16.03
CA LEU A 126 -3.86 -13.15 17.21
C LEU A 126 -2.66 -14.07 17.02
N THR A 127 -2.58 -14.74 15.86
CA THR A 127 -1.45 -15.62 15.53
C THR A 127 -0.12 -14.84 15.48
N ARG A 128 -0.14 -13.60 14.98
CA ARG A 128 1.04 -12.74 14.97
C ARG A 128 1.43 -12.30 16.37
N LYS A 129 0.46 -11.95 17.22
CA LYS A 129 0.72 -11.59 18.61
C LYS A 129 1.37 -12.71 19.41
N ASP A 130 0.97 -13.96 19.12
CA ASP A 130 1.57 -15.15 19.73
C ASP A 130 3.03 -15.36 19.30
N ARG A 131 3.35 -15.08 18.03
CA ARG A 131 4.70 -15.24 17.46
C ARG A 131 5.65 -14.08 17.78
N ASP A 132 5.13 -12.87 17.81
CA ASP A 132 5.85 -11.63 18.10
C ASP A 132 5.16 -10.95 19.30
N PRO A 133 5.68 -11.14 20.53
CA PRO A 133 5.11 -10.54 21.73
C PRO A 133 5.05 -9.00 21.68
N ASP A 134 5.86 -8.36 20.83
CA ASP A 134 5.85 -6.91 20.63
C ASP A 134 4.92 -6.46 19.50
N PHE A 135 4.37 -7.38 18.71
CA PHE A 135 3.28 -7.08 17.79
C PHE A 135 2.12 -6.46 18.56
N PHE A 136 1.53 -5.40 18.02
CA PHE A 136 0.40 -4.73 18.64
C PHE A 136 -0.76 -4.65 17.65
N PHE A 137 -1.95 -5.01 18.11
CA PHE A 137 -3.17 -4.76 17.37
C PHE A 137 -4.32 -4.47 18.33
N GLU A 138 -5.28 -3.68 17.87
CA GLU A 138 -6.56 -3.48 18.52
C GLU A 138 -7.67 -3.47 17.48
N HIS A 139 -8.85 -3.91 17.88
CA HIS A 139 -10.03 -3.84 17.03
C HIS A 139 -11.27 -3.47 17.83
N THR A 140 -12.27 -2.95 17.14
CA THR A 140 -13.61 -2.70 17.70
C THR A 140 -14.66 -3.40 16.86
N VAL A 141 -15.77 -3.76 17.49
CA VAL A 141 -16.93 -4.36 16.84
C VAL A 141 -18.16 -3.47 17.04
N ASP A 142 -19.13 -3.56 16.13
CA ASP A 142 -20.43 -2.93 16.29
C ASP A 142 -21.35 -3.73 17.24
N ALA A 143 -22.59 -3.25 17.39
CA ALA A 143 -23.59 -3.89 18.24
C ALA A 143 -23.95 -5.31 17.77
N GLU A 144 -23.73 -5.62 16.49
CA GLU A 144 -23.96 -6.94 15.89
C GLU A 144 -22.70 -7.82 15.90
N GLY A 145 -21.60 -7.37 16.51
CA GLY A 145 -20.34 -8.10 16.56
C GLY A 145 -19.51 -8.04 15.29
N ARG A 146 -19.84 -7.18 14.32
CA ARG A 146 -19.09 -7.02 13.07
C ARG A 146 -17.89 -6.10 13.29
N LEU A 147 -16.75 -6.45 12.70
CA LEU A 147 -15.53 -5.64 12.77
C LEU A 147 -15.78 -4.23 12.22
N GLN A 148 -15.59 -3.22 13.07
CA GLN A 148 -15.67 -1.81 12.71
C GLN A 148 -14.30 -1.23 12.41
N ASN A 149 -13.36 -1.38 13.33
CA ASN A 149 -12.04 -0.81 13.20
C ASN A 149 -10.99 -1.85 13.55
N LEU A 150 -9.87 -1.82 12.84
CA LEU A 150 -8.71 -2.68 13.04
C LEU A 150 -7.46 -1.83 12.90
N PHE A 151 -6.60 -1.86 13.91
CA PHE A 151 -5.29 -1.21 13.92
C PHE A 151 -4.22 -2.27 14.18
N TRP A 152 -3.07 -2.19 13.52
CA TRP A 152 -1.94 -3.05 13.81
C TRP A 152 -0.59 -2.40 13.48
N CYS A 153 0.45 -2.84 14.19
CA CYS A 153 1.85 -2.61 13.88
C CYS A 153 2.71 -3.78 14.40
N ASP A 154 3.77 -4.10 13.67
CA ASP A 154 4.75 -5.10 14.12
C ASP A 154 5.83 -4.48 15.02
N SER A 155 6.64 -5.35 15.64
CA SER A 155 7.69 -4.92 16.56
C SER A 155 8.71 -3.98 15.92
N GLN A 156 9.06 -4.18 14.65
CA GLN A 156 9.98 -3.31 13.94
C GLN A 156 9.36 -1.94 13.65
N SER A 157 8.12 -1.87 13.20
CA SER A 157 7.40 -0.61 13.00
C SER A 157 7.27 0.21 14.28
N ARG A 158 7.12 -0.45 15.45
CA ARG A 158 7.14 0.21 16.76
C ARG A 158 8.53 0.77 17.09
N ARG A 159 9.61 0.03 16.82
CA ARG A 159 10.99 0.51 16.97
C ARG A 159 11.27 1.70 16.05
N ASP A 160 10.89 1.60 14.77
CA ASP A 160 11.03 2.67 13.80
C ASP A 160 10.31 3.95 14.26
N TYR A 161 9.15 3.83 14.90
CA TYR A 161 8.48 4.99 15.47
C TYR A 161 9.23 5.59 16.67
N LEU A 162 9.87 4.76 17.50
CA LEU A 162 10.70 5.26 18.59
C LEU A 162 11.90 6.05 18.09
N ASP A 163 12.52 5.66 16.97
CA ASP A 163 13.68 6.35 16.43
C ASP A 163 13.30 7.52 15.51
N TYR A 164 12.25 7.34 14.70
CA TYR A 164 11.93 8.22 13.57
C TYR A 164 10.55 8.88 13.63
N GLY A 165 9.76 8.62 14.68
CA GLY A 165 8.38 9.07 14.83
C GLY A 165 8.15 10.55 15.11
N ASP A 166 9.18 11.39 14.99
CA ASP A 166 9.08 12.84 15.21
C ASP A 166 8.09 13.51 14.26
N VAL A 167 8.00 13.02 13.02
CA VAL A 167 7.05 13.54 12.03
C VAL A 167 6.29 12.38 11.40
N VAL A 168 4.97 12.40 11.52
CA VAL A 168 4.10 11.33 11.02
C VAL A 168 3.18 11.87 9.93
N VAL A 169 3.14 11.15 8.82
CA VAL A 169 2.22 11.39 7.71
C VAL A 169 1.20 10.26 7.73
N PHE A 170 -0.08 10.60 7.66
CA PHE A 170 -1.14 9.61 7.52
C PHE A 170 -2.33 10.22 6.82
N ASP A 171 -2.98 9.39 6.01
CA ASP A 171 -4.10 9.78 5.19
C ASP A 171 -5.01 8.57 4.96
N SER A 172 -6.31 8.80 4.79
CA SER A 172 -7.21 7.75 4.40
C SER A 172 -7.07 7.48 2.91
N THR A 173 -6.76 6.23 2.58
CA THR A 173 -6.90 5.77 1.20
C THR A 173 -8.37 5.79 0.83
N TYR A 174 -8.67 5.94 -0.46
CA TYR A 174 -9.99 5.61 -0.98
C TYR A 174 -10.42 4.23 -0.48
N LYS A 175 -11.73 4.04 -0.35
CA LYS A 175 -12.44 2.87 0.18
C LYS A 175 -12.23 1.61 -0.69
N MET A 176 -10.97 1.19 -0.84
CA MET A 176 -10.46 0.25 -1.83
C MET A 176 -10.56 -1.20 -1.34
N ASN A 177 -11.67 -1.58 -0.74
CA ASN A 177 -12.01 -2.97 -0.41
C ASN A 177 -13.50 -3.19 -0.58
N ARG A 178 -13.92 -4.46 -0.55
CA ARG A 178 -15.31 -4.86 -0.84
C ARG A 178 -16.35 -4.33 0.16
N TYR A 179 -15.89 -3.79 1.29
CA TYR A 179 -16.73 -3.21 2.35
C TYR A 179 -16.74 -1.69 2.33
N GLY A 180 -15.92 -1.07 1.47
CA GLY A 180 -15.75 0.36 1.43
C GLY A 180 -15.14 0.95 2.71
N MET A 181 -14.29 0.19 3.41
CA MET A 181 -13.60 0.65 4.61
C MET A 181 -12.32 1.42 4.25
N PRO A 182 -12.09 2.65 4.73
CA PRO A 182 -10.83 3.36 4.53
C PRO A 182 -9.64 2.61 5.15
N PHE A 183 -8.51 2.61 4.46
CA PHE A 183 -7.23 2.13 4.97
C PHE A 183 -6.30 3.30 5.24
N ILE A 184 -5.57 3.26 6.35
CA ILE A 184 -4.83 4.41 6.86
C ILE A 184 -3.45 3.95 7.30
N PRO A 185 -2.42 4.12 6.45
CA PRO A 185 -1.04 3.90 6.85
C PRO A 185 -0.50 5.11 7.63
N PHE A 186 0.19 4.85 8.74
CA PHE A 186 1.00 5.81 9.47
C PHE A 186 2.44 5.67 9.01
N VAL A 187 2.99 6.72 8.41
CA VAL A 187 4.29 6.66 7.73
C VAL A 187 5.18 7.83 8.16
N GLY A 188 6.48 7.64 8.05
CA GLY A 188 7.48 8.68 8.32
C GLY A 188 8.71 8.48 7.45
N LEU A 189 9.84 9.04 7.88
CA LEU A 189 11.12 8.87 7.20
C LEU A 189 12.13 8.24 8.14
N ASN A 190 12.84 7.22 7.70
CA ASN A 190 14.00 6.70 8.42
C ASN A 190 15.22 7.63 8.29
N ASN A 191 16.34 7.23 8.89
CA ASN A 191 17.64 7.91 8.81
C ASN A 191 18.16 8.10 7.36
N HIS A 192 17.80 7.26 6.40
CA HIS A 192 18.11 7.44 4.97
C HIS A 192 17.15 8.37 4.24
N ARG A 193 16.20 8.95 4.99
CA ARG A 193 15.08 9.69 4.45
C ARG A 193 14.22 8.85 3.49
N CYS A 194 14.25 7.54 3.62
CA CYS A 194 13.35 6.63 2.91
C CYS A 194 12.06 6.46 3.73
N THR A 195 10.96 6.12 3.07
CA THR A 195 9.68 6.01 3.77
C THR A 195 9.66 4.76 4.63
N THR A 196 9.33 4.94 5.91
CA THR A 196 9.08 3.84 6.86
C THR A 196 7.61 3.86 7.30
N VAL A 197 7.08 2.71 7.70
CA VAL A 197 5.69 2.54 8.13
C VAL A 197 5.66 2.19 9.61
N PHE A 198 4.97 3.01 10.39
CA PHE A 198 4.84 2.87 11.84
C PHE A 198 3.62 2.04 12.26
N ALA A 199 2.55 2.07 11.48
CA ALA A 199 1.34 1.31 11.73
C ALA A 199 0.40 1.37 10.51
N CYS A 200 -0.63 0.52 10.53
CA CYS A 200 -1.75 0.59 9.61
C CYS A 200 -3.07 0.42 10.34
N ALA A 201 -4.14 0.94 9.73
CA ALA A 201 -5.49 0.71 10.18
C ALA A 201 -6.48 0.56 9.03
N ILE A 202 -7.57 -0.15 9.31
CA ILE A 202 -8.78 -0.21 8.50
C ILE A 202 -9.92 0.25 9.40
N VAL A 203 -10.70 1.22 8.97
CA VAL A 203 -11.79 1.82 9.77
C VAL A 203 -13.13 1.73 9.07
N SER A 204 -14.24 1.76 9.82
CA SER A 204 -15.59 1.64 9.24
C SER A 204 -16.06 2.93 8.58
N ASP A 205 -15.60 4.08 9.09
CA ASP A 205 -16.00 5.40 8.65
C ASP A 205 -14.93 6.46 8.90
N GLU A 206 -15.16 7.65 8.34
CA GLU A 206 -14.27 8.81 8.47
C GLU A 206 -14.86 9.83 9.45
N THR A 207 -15.37 9.37 10.59
CA THR A 207 -15.92 10.24 11.62
C THR A 207 -14.87 10.70 12.62
N LYS A 208 -15.17 11.78 13.35
CA LYS A 208 -14.29 12.30 14.41
C LYS A 208 -14.07 11.23 15.51
N ALA A 209 -15.10 10.46 15.84
CA ALA A 209 -15.02 9.45 16.89
C ALA A 209 -14.04 8.34 16.51
N THR A 210 -14.16 7.84 15.28
CA THR A 210 -13.28 6.82 14.71
C THR A 210 -11.83 7.28 14.65
N TYR A 211 -11.57 8.51 14.19
CA TYR A 211 -10.20 9.05 14.20
C TYR A 211 -9.65 9.33 15.61
N VAL A 212 -10.51 9.66 16.58
CA VAL A 212 -10.07 9.79 17.99
C VAL A 212 -9.67 8.43 18.55
N TRP A 213 -10.45 7.38 18.30
CA TRP A 213 -10.07 6.01 18.64
C TRP A 213 -8.73 5.65 17.99
N LEU A 214 -8.62 5.86 16.68
CA LEU A 214 -7.43 5.52 15.90
C LEU A 214 -6.16 6.20 16.45
N LEU A 215 -6.21 7.50 16.72
CA LEU A 215 -5.06 8.25 17.25
C LEU A 215 -4.70 7.81 18.67
N ASN A 216 -5.68 7.51 19.52
CA ASN A 216 -5.41 7.00 20.86
C ASN A 216 -4.77 5.60 20.81
N THR A 217 -5.25 4.73 19.94
CA THR A 217 -4.67 3.40 19.71
C THR A 217 -3.25 3.50 19.14
N PHE A 218 -3.00 4.42 18.20
CA PHE A 218 -1.66 4.69 17.69
C PHE A 218 -0.70 5.15 18.79
N LEU A 219 -1.12 6.06 19.68
CA LEU A 219 -0.31 6.48 20.83
C LEU A 219 -0.09 5.32 21.81
N LYS A 220 -1.13 4.52 22.08
CA LYS A 220 -1.04 3.35 22.97
C LYS A 220 -0.02 2.32 22.47
N ALA A 221 -0.05 2.01 21.18
CA ALA A 221 0.90 1.10 20.54
C ALA A 221 2.36 1.57 20.72
N ASN A 222 2.55 2.88 20.79
CA ASN A 222 3.85 3.55 20.82
C ASN A 222 4.17 4.16 22.19
N CYS A 223 3.70 3.53 23.27
CA CYS A 223 4.03 3.92 24.65
C CYS A 223 3.72 5.39 24.99
N GLN A 224 2.65 5.93 24.42
CA GLN A 224 2.21 7.32 24.56
C GLN A 224 3.22 8.36 24.03
N LYS A 225 4.24 7.95 23.28
CA LYS A 225 5.13 8.89 22.60
C LYS A 225 4.34 9.64 21.53
N ARG A 226 4.35 10.97 21.62
CA ARG A 226 3.69 11.87 20.68
C ARG A 226 4.67 12.28 19.57
N PRO A 227 4.21 12.43 18.32
CA PRO A 227 5.02 13.06 17.30
C PRO A 227 5.15 14.55 17.58
N LYS A 228 6.21 15.19 17.07
CA LYS A 228 6.35 16.66 17.09
C LYS A 228 5.44 17.32 16.07
N SER A 229 5.23 16.64 14.94
CA SER A 229 4.40 17.15 13.84
C SER A 229 3.65 16.03 13.11
N VAL A 230 2.50 16.39 12.54
CA VAL A 230 1.68 15.51 11.70
C VAL A 230 1.33 16.17 10.36
N ILE A 231 1.24 15.36 9.31
CA ILE A 231 0.83 15.79 7.96
C ILE A 231 -0.35 14.94 7.47
N THR A 232 -1.46 15.56 7.09
CA THR A 232 -2.67 14.87 6.59
C THR A 232 -3.32 15.57 5.38
N ASP A 233 -4.31 14.97 4.72
CA ASP A 233 -5.00 15.51 3.53
C ASP A 233 -5.95 16.70 3.80
N GLY A 234 -6.32 16.91 5.05
CA GLY A 234 -7.18 18.00 5.49
C GLY A 234 -8.66 17.67 5.60
N ASP A 235 -9.01 16.38 5.71
CA ASP A 235 -10.33 15.94 6.14
C ASP A 235 -10.75 16.65 7.45
N ALA A 236 -12.03 17.05 7.49
CA ALA A 236 -12.54 17.85 8.58
C ALA A 236 -12.70 17.05 9.88
N ALA A 237 -13.03 15.76 9.79
CA ALA A 237 -13.09 14.89 10.97
C ALA A 237 -11.68 14.60 11.52
N MET A 238 -10.72 14.34 10.64
CA MET A 238 -9.31 14.15 10.97
C MET A 238 -8.73 15.38 11.68
N ILE A 239 -8.92 16.58 11.12
CA ILE A 239 -8.50 17.84 11.76
C ILE A 239 -9.10 17.97 13.18
N ARG A 240 -10.39 17.65 13.35
CA ARG A 240 -11.05 17.74 14.67
C ARG A 240 -10.56 16.67 15.65
N ALA A 241 -10.15 15.50 15.16
CA ALA A 241 -9.59 14.44 15.98
C ALA A 241 -8.17 14.77 16.43
N ILE A 242 -7.31 15.24 15.51
CA ILE A 242 -5.94 15.70 15.81
C ILE A 242 -5.98 16.81 16.86
N ARG A 243 -6.84 17.83 16.69
CA ARG A 243 -6.98 18.89 17.69
C ARG A 243 -7.42 18.40 19.08
N LYS A 244 -8.12 17.26 19.15
CA LYS A 244 -8.56 16.67 20.42
C LYS A 244 -7.48 15.81 21.06
N VAL A 245 -6.79 14.98 20.28
CA VAL A 245 -5.84 13.97 20.80
C VAL A 245 -4.40 14.50 20.85
N LEU A 246 -4.02 15.29 19.85
CA LEU A 246 -2.67 15.83 19.59
C LEU A 246 -2.70 17.38 19.60
N SER A 247 -3.26 17.97 20.66
CA SER A 247 -3.50 19.42 20.76
C SER A 247 -2.23 20.29 20.75
N ASP A 248 -1.10 19.69 21.13
CA ASP A 248 0.23 20.30 21.25
C ASP A 248 1.15 20.01 20.05
N VAL A 249 0.65 19.25 19.06
CA VAL A 249 1.42 18.80 17.90
C VAL A 249 1.21 19.75 16.72
N TRP A 250 2.28 20.06 15.99
CA TRP A 250 2.18 20.84 14.77
C TRP A 250 1.41 20.06 13.70
N HIS A 251 0.32 20.64 13.19
CA HIS A 251 -0.47 20.03 12.13
C HIS A 251 -0.31 20.79 10.82
N ARG A 252 0.17 20.09 9.80
CA ARG A 252 0.25 20.58 8.41
C ARG A 252 -0.69 19.80 7.49
N LEU A 253 -1.29 20.48 6.53
CA LEU A 253 -1.96 19.85 5.41
C LEU A 253 -0.94 19.51 4.33
N CYS A 254 -1.09 18.32 3.75
CA CYS A 254 -0.27 17.83 2.65
C CYS A 254 -0.34 18.78 1.46
N SER A 255 0.81 19.33 1.06
CA SER A 255 0.87 20.32 -0.03
C SER A 255 0.40 19.74 -1.37
N TRP A 256 0.58 18.44 -1.61
CA TRP A 256 0.10 17.75 -2.81
C TRP A 256 -1.42 17.72 -2.91
N HIS A 257 -2.11 17.39 -1.81
CA HIS A 257 -3.57 17.43 -1.76
C HIS A 257 -4.08 18.86 -2.01
N ILE A 258 -3.39 19.86 -1.45
CA ILE A 258 -3.71 21.27 -1.71
C ILE A 258 -3.47 21.64 -3.17
N GLU A 259 -2.38 21.20 -3.80
CA GLU A 259 -2.10 21.42 -5.22
C GLU A 259 -3.16 20.80 -6.13
N LYS A 260 -3.54 19.54 -5.89
CA LYS A 260 -4.63 18.89 -6.64
C LYS A 260 -5.96 19.61 -6.42
N ASN A 261 -6.23 20.04 -5.20
CA ASN A 261 -7.49 20.72 -4.86
C ASN A 261 -7.56 22.12 -5.49
N MET A 262 -6.48 22.91 -5.43
CA MET A 262 -6.47 24.26 -6.01
C MET A 262 -6.64 24.23 -7.53
N GLN A 263 -6.13 23.23 -8.24
CA GLN A 263 -6.31 23.10 -9.68
C GLN A 263 -7.79 22.91 -10.08
N LYS A 264 -8.59 22.29 -9.20
CA LYS A 264 -10.04 22.09 -9.42
C LYS A 264 -10.87 23.35 -9.14
N HIS A 265 -10.35 24.25 -8.30
CA HIS A 265 -11.12 25.39 -7.79
C HIS A 265 -10.64 26.75 -8.28
N LEU A 266 -9.39 26.89 -8.71
CA LEU A 266 -8.78 28.15 -9.11
C LEU A 266 -8.53 28.21 -10.62
N ASN A 267 -8.49 29.43 -11.15
CA ASN A 267 -8.07 29.65 -12.53
C ASN A 267 -6.56 29.35 -12.66
N HIS A 268 -6.16 28.71 -13.77
CA HIS A 268 -4.76 28.37 -14.06
C HIS A 268 -3.79 29.57 -13.88
N LYS A 269 -4.19 30.78 -14.28
CA LYS A 269 -3.38 32.00 -14.15
C LYS A 269 -3.09 32.40 -12.69
N SER A 270 -3.95 32.00 -11.76
CA SER A 270 -3.81 32.31 -10.32
C SER A 270 -2.92 31.30 -9.57
N LEU A 271 -2.65 30.13 -10.15
CA LEU A 271 -1.96 29.04 -9.45
C LEU A 271 -0.54 29.42 -9.02
N LYS A 272 0.19 30.21 -9.84
CA LYS A 272 1.55 30.67 -9.49
C LYS A 272 1.54 31.56 -8.24
N GLU A 273 0.60 32.50 -8.16
CA GLU A 273 0.47 33.39 -7.00
C GLU A 273 0.02 32.63 -5.76
N PHE A 274 -0.90 31.66 -5.89
CA PHE A 274 -1.31 30.81 -4.78
C PHE A 274 -0.17 29.91 -4.29
N ARG A 275 0.64 29.33 -5.19
CA ARG A 275 1.85 28.56 -4.81
C ARG A 275 2.82 29.40 -4.00
N ALA A 276 2.95 30.69 -4.31
CA ALA A 276 3.78 31.60 -3.53
C ALA A 276 3.26 31.81 -2.10
N LEU A 277 1.95 31.68 -1.85
CA LEU A 277 1.37 31.67 -0.49
C LEU A 277 1.57 30.32 0.22
N LEU A 278 1.55 29.23 -0.54
CA LEU A 278 1.73 27.87 -0.04
C LEU A 278 3.17 27.57 0.38
N TYR A 279 4.15 28.00 -0.42
CA TYR A 279 5.55 27.57 -0.29
C TYR A 279 6.51 28.62 0.25
N TYR A 280 6.22 29.91 0.03
CA TYR A 280 7.14 30.97 0.44
C TYR A 280 6.72 31.58 1.77
N SER A 281 7.55 31.32 2.79
CA SER A 281 7.34 31.83 4.14
C SER A 281 7.68 33.32 4.22
N THR A 282 6.79 34.08 4.85
CA THR A 282 6.94 35.51 5.16
C THR A 282 6.46 35.76 6.60
N THR A 283 6.57 36.99 7.09
CA THR A 283 5.88 37.36 8.33
C THR A 283 4.36 37.22 8.17
N HIS A 284 3.63 37.03 9.28
CA HIS A 284 2.18 36.92 9.26
C HIS A 284 1.54 38.18 8.63
N LYS A 285 2.06 39.37 8.93
CA LYS A 285 1.59 40.63 8.35
C LYS A 285 1.68 40.63 6.81
N VAL A 286 2.85 40.29 6.27
CA VAL A 286 3.07 40.22 4.82
C VAL A 286 2.22 39.13 4.18
N PHE A 287 1.97 38.01 4.89
CA PHE A 287 1.05 37.00 4.39
C PHE A 287 -0.38 37.54 4.25
N GLU A 288 -0.91 38.24 5.26
CA GLU A 288 -2.27 38.79 5.21
C GLU A 288 -2.42 39.81 4.08
N GLU A 289 -1.41 40.65 3.85
CA GLU A 289 -1.37 41.60 2.72
C GLU A 289 -1.39 40.88 1.37
N ARG A 290 -0.54 39.84 1.20
CA ARG A 290 -0.48 39.03 -0.03
C ARG A 290 -1.77 38.23 -0.25
N TRP A 291 -2.37 37.69 0.81
CA TRP A 291 -3.64 36.98 0.75
C TRP A 291 -4.77 37.93 0.33
N ALA A 292 -4.87 39.12 0.92
CA ALA A 292 -5.86 40.12 0.55
C ALA A 292 -5.69 40.59 -0.91
N ALA A 293 -4.46 40.78 -1.37
CA ALA A 293 -4.17 41.09 -2.78
C ALA A 293 -4.61 39.95 -3.72
N PHE A 294 -4.30 38.70 -3.37
CA PHE A 294 -4.70 37.52 -4.13
C PHE A 294 -6.23 37.41 -4.24
N VAL A 295 -6.94 37.58 -3.11
CA VAL A 295 -8.40 37.53 -3.07
C VAL A 295 -9.02 38.64 -3.92
N ARG A 296 -8.58 39.90 -3.79
CA ARG A 296 -9.09 41.02 -4.62
C ARG A 296 -8.93 40.76 -6.11
N LYS A 297 -7.83 40.12 -6.51
CA LYS A 297 -7.52 39.87 -7.92
C LYS A 297 -8.24 38.66 -8.51
N TRP A 298 -8.40 37.58 -7.73
CA TRP A 298 -8.81 36.27 -8.25
C TRP A 298 -10.12 35.73 -7.69
N GLN A 299 -10.72 36.40 -6.70
CA GLN A 299 -12.00 35.97 -6.15
C GLN A 299 -13.12 36.18 -7.17
N THR A 300 -13.92 35.15 -7.35
CA THR A 300 -15.17 35.17 -8.09
C THR A 300 -16.24 34.47 -7.26
N GLU A 301 -17.51 34.55 -7.64
CA GLU A 301 -18.58 33.83 -6.93
C GLU A 301 -18.33 32.32 -6.85
N LYS A 302 -17.70 31.72 -7.88
CA LYS A 302 -17.34 30.29 -7.88
C LYS A 302 -16.23 29.95 -6.88
N THR A 303 -15.28 30.87 -6.65
CA THR A 303 -14.09 30.60 -5.82
C THR A 303 -14.23 31.07 -4.37
N LYS A 304 -15.19 31.97 -4.10
CA LYS A 304 -15.44 32.61 -2.80
C LYS A 304 -15.52 31.61 -1.63
N THR A 305 -16.36 30.59 -1.73
CA THR A 305 -16.54 29.58 -0.66
C THR A 305 -15.24 28.80 -0.40
N TRP A 306 -14.53 28.43 -1.47
CA TRP A 306 -13.28 27.68 -1.36
C TRP A 306 -12.16 28.52 -0.74
N LEU A 307 -12.00 29.77 -1.19
CA LEU A 307 -11.00 30.70 -0.65
C LEU A 307 -11.24 31.01 0.82
N HIS A 308 -12.49 31.22 1.22
CA HIS A 308 -12.85 31.41 2.62
C HIS A 308 -12.47 30.18 3.47
N ARG A 309 -12.76 28.96 2.97
CA ARG A 309 -12.36 27.72 3.66
C ARG A 309 -10.85 27.58 3.78
N MET A 310 -10.08 27.93 2.74
CA MET A 310 -8.63 27.91 2.79
C MET A 310 -8.08 28.94 3.78
N TYR A 311 -8.61 30.17 3.80
CA TYR A 311 -8.21 31.19 4.76
C TYR A 311 -8.43 30.75 6.22
N ARG A 312 -9.57 30.12 6.51
CA ARG A 312 -9.87 29.58 7.85
C ARG A 312 -8.89 28.48 8.29
N LYS A 313 -8.25 27.80 7.34
CA LYS A 313 -7.24 26.77 7.57
C LYS A 313 -5.81 27.27 7.37
N ARG A 314 -5.56 28.58 7.19
CA ARG A 314 -4.23 29.13 6.81
C ARG A 314 -3.09 28.67 7.72
N THR A 315 -3.35 28.52 9.02
CA THR A 315 -2.37 28.04 9.99
C THR A 315 -1.91 26.60 9.75
N LEU A 316 -2.66 25.82 8.97
CA LEU A 316 -2.34 24.42 8.65
C LEU A 316 -1.64 24.27 7.29
N TRP A 317 -1.59 25.27 6.43
CA TRP A 317 -1.05 25.08 5.07
C TRP A 317 -0.09 26.16 4.59
N ALA A 318 -0.28 27.41 5.00
CA ALA A 318 0.56 28.50 4.52
C ALA A 318 1.95 28.40 5.15
N ALA A 319 3.00 28.47 4.32
CA ALA A 319 4.39 28.40 4.78
C ALA A 319 4.67 29.43 5.89
N SER A 320 4.12 30.65 5.76
CA SER A 320 4.27 31.74 6.74
C SER A 320 3.79 31.40 8.15
N TYR A 321 2.83 30.48 8.29
CA TYR A 321 2.29 30.06 9.60
C TYR A 321 2.89 28.75 10.11
N LEU A 322 3.68 28.06 9.29
CA LEU A 322 4.28 26.75 9.59
C LEU A 322 5.79 26.84 9.82
N SER A 323 6.37 28.04 9.77
CA SER A 323 7.81 28.30 9.89
C SER A 323 8.42 27.85 11.22
N GLY A 324 7.64 27.84 12.30
CA GLY A 324 8.06 27.33 13.62
C GLY A 324 7.90 25.82 13.81
N GLY A 325 7.29 25.10 12.85
CA GLY A 325 7.03 23.67 12.95
C GLY A 325 8.16 22.81 12.42
N PHE A 326 8.34 21.63 13.01
CA PHE A 326 9.39 20.67 12.62
C PHE A 326 8.85 19.60 11.69
N PHE A 327 9.13 19.67 10.38
CA PHE A 327 8.56 18.73 9.39
C PHE A 327 9.61 17.90 8.63
N LEU A 328 10.89 17.93 9.01
CA LEU A 328 11.99 17.19 8.32
C LEU A 328 12.10 17.45 6.80
N GLY A 329 11.64 18.62 6.35
CA GLY A 329 11.54 18.95 4.92
C GLY A 329 10.35 18.32 4.21
N MET A 330 9.54 17.50 4.90
CA MET A 330 8.29 16.97 4.36
C MET A 330 7.24 18.09 4.23
N ARG A 331 6.75 18.28 3.01
CA ARG A 331 5.72 19.28 2.68
C ARG A 331 4.42 18.62 2.25
N SER A 332 4.55 17.44 1.67
CA SER A 332 3.48 16.55 1.32
C SER A 332 3.94 15.14 1.65
N ASN A 333 3.04 14.23 1.40
CA ASN A 333 3.31 12.83 1.25
C ASN A 333 4.17 12.55 -0.03
N GLN A 334 5.01 13.47 -0.54
CA GLN A 334 5.76 13.30 -1.81
C GLN A 334 6.78 12.14 -1.79
N ARG A 335 7.23 11.68 -0.62
CA ARG A 335 7.89 10.36 -0.50
C ARG A 335 6.94 9.20 -0.24
N SER A 336 5.71 9.49 0.10
CA SER A 336 4.60 8.57 -0.16
C SER A 336 4.18 8.56 -1.64
N GLU A 337 4.61 9.42 -2.56
CA GLU A 337 4.25 9.13 -3.97
C GLU A 337 4.81 7.77 -4.40
N SER A 338 5.95 7.32 -3.86
CA SER A 338 6.40 5.93 -3.98
C SER A 338 5.73 4.99 -2.97
N LEU A 339 5.43 5.42 -1.74
CA LEU A 339 4.79 4.57 -0.71
C LEU A 339 3.27 4.44 -0.85
N ASN A 340 2.52 5.53 -0.93
CA ASN A 340 1.16 5.57 -1.47
C ASN A 340 1.13 4.91 -2.84
N SER A 341 2.08 5.11 -3.79
CA SER A 341 2.05 4.29 -5.02
C SER A 341 2.20 2.81 -4.69
N SER A 342 3.20 2.34 -3.94
CA SER A 342 3.37 0.91 -3.65
C SER A 342 2.21 0.31 -2.84
N LEU A 343 1.74 1.01 -1.82
CA LEU A 343 0.58 0.64 -1.00
C LEU A 343 -0.72 0.75 -1.78
N HIS A 344 -0.86 1.59 -2.80
CA HIS A 344 -2.07 1.71 -3.63
C HIS A 344 -2.02 0.95 -4.96
N LEU A 345 -0.85 0.57 -5.49
CA LEU A 345 -0.65 0.05 -6.86
C LEU A 345 -1.48 -1.22 -7.11
N HIS A 346 -1.79 -1.93 -6.03
CA HIS A 346 -2.52 -3.19 -6.05
C HIS A 346 -3.74 -3.20 -5.15
N LEU A 347 -4.13 -2.05 -4.58
CA LEU A 347 -5.42 -1.97 -3.91
C LEU A 347 -6.53 -2.03 -4.94
N ASP A 348 -7.51 -2.89 -4.69
CA ASP A 348 -8.62 -3.15 -5.58
C ASP A 348 -9.92 -3.21 -4.77
N TYR A 349 -11.01 -2.67 -5.34
CA TYR A 349 -12.32 -2.61 -4.68
C TYR A 349 -12.87 -4.01 -4.32
N GLY A 350 -12.39 -5.08 -4.95
CA GLY A 350 -12.76 -6.46 -4.64
C GLY A 350 -11.94 -7.10 -3.52
N MET A 351 -10.93 -6.41 -2.97
CA MET A 351 -10.10 -6.94 -1.90
C MET A 351 -10.90 -7.18 -0.62
N THR A 352 -10.56 -8.28 0.04
CA THR A 352 -11.02 -8.62 1.39
C THR A 352 -10.06 -8.01 2.42
N ILE A 353 -10.43 -7.97 3.69
CA ILE A 353 -9.57 -7.44 4.76
C ILE A 353 -8.27 -8.25 4.83
N VAL A 354 -8.37 -9.57 4.69
CA VAL A 354 -7.21 -10.48 4.61
C VAL A 354 -6.29 -10.14 3.43
N ASP A 355 -6.85 -9.84 2.23
CA ASP A 355 -6.00 -9.44 1.09
C ASP A 355 -5.23 -8.14 1.40
N MET A 356 -5.86 -7.18 2.08
CA MET A 356 -5.21 -5.92 2.43
C MET A 356 -4.07 -6.13 3.42
N ILE A 357 -4.25 -7.02 4.39
CA ILE A 357 -3.23 -7.40 5.36
C ILE A 357 -2.02 -8.04 4.65
N VAL A 358 -2.25 -8.97 3.73
CA VAL A 358 -1.19 -9.63 2.95
C VAL A 358 -0.49 -8.64 2.02
N HIS A 359 -1.24 -7.76 1.35
CA HIS A 359 -0.68 -6.71 0.51
C HIS A 359 0.23 -5.76 1.32
N TYR A 360 -0.21 -5.37 2.51
CA TYR A 360 0.60 -4.58 3.44
C TYR A 360 1.93 -5.30 3.77
N GLU A 361 1.89 -6.58 4.14
CA GLU A 361 3.11 -7.34 4.46
C GLU A 361 4.10 -7.37 3.31
N ASN A 362 3.62 -7.67 2.10
CA ASN A 362 4.46 -7.67 0.90
C ASN A 362 5.09 -6.30 0.63
N CYS A 363 4.37 -5.21 0.92
CA CYS A 363 4.93 -3.86 0.80
C CYS A 363 6.02 -3.60 1.84
N ILE A 364 5.79 -3.98 3.11
CA ILE A 364 6.74 -3.75 4.21
C ILE A 364 8.05 -4.48 3.98
N VAL A 365 8.00 -5.74 3.53
CA VAL A 365 9.20 -6.54 3.24
C VAL A 365 10.12 -5.80 2.26
N ARG A 366 9.55 -5.25 1.18
CA ARG A 366 10.34 -4.53 0.17
C ARG A 366 10.92 -3.21 0.70
N LEU A 367 10.22 -2.52 1.59
CA LEU A 367 10.75 -1.29 2.20
C LEU A 367 11.95 -1.58 3.09
N ARG A 368 11.86 -2.64 3.89
CA ARG A 368 12.94 -3.07 4.78
C ARG A 368 14.13 -3.63 4.00
N GLU A 369 13.91 -4.31 2.89
CA GLU A 369 14.97 -4.74 1.97
C GLU A 369 15.73 -3.53 1.41
N ASN A 370 15.02 -2.49 0.96
CA ASN A 370 15.65 -1.26 0.48
C ASN A 370 16.43 -0.54 1.59
N GLU A 371 15.86 -0.45 2.79
CA GLU A 371 16.54 0.13 3.95
C GLU A 371 17.82 -0.64 4.32
N ALA A 372 17.78 -1.97 4.31
CA ALA A 372 18.97 -2.79 4.56
C ALA A 372 20.07 -2.56 3.51
N TYR A 373 19.69 -2.34 2.26
CA TYR A 373 20.64 -1.96 1.21
C TYR A 373 21.23 -0.55 1.41
N ASP A 374 20.41 0.40 1.85
CA ASP A 374 20.85 1.76 2.18
C ASP A 374 21.81 1.75 3.39
N ASP A 375 21.51 0.95 4.43
CA ASP A 375 22.39 0.72 5.59
C ASP A 375 23.73 0.09 5.18
N TYR A 376 23.68 -0.95 4.34
CA TYR A 376 24.88 -1.56 3.77
C TYR A 376 25.72 -0.50 3.06
N THR A 377 25.13 0.27 2.15
CA THR A 377 25.84 1.30 1.37
C THR A 377 26.47 2.36 2.28
N ALA A 378 25.73 2.84 3.29
CA ALA A 378 26.22 3.80 4.27
C ALA A 378 27.35 3.25 5.15
N SER A 379 27.33 1.95 5.46
CA SER A 379 28.40 1.31 6.24
C SER A 379 29.68 1.05 5.44
N GLN A 380 29.57 0.86 4.13
CA GLN A 380 30.69 0.48 3.27
C GLN A 380 31.35 1.67 2.56
N THR A 381 30.65 2.80 2.44
CA THR A 381 31.12 3.93 1.63
C THR A 381 30.89 5.27 2.32
N LEU A 382 31.86 6.17 2.16
CA LEU A 382 31.76 7.55 2.62
C LEU A 382 31.48 8.47 1.44
N PRO A 383 30.53 9.41 1.56
CA PRO A 383 30.33 10.45 0.55
C PRO A 383 31.57 11.29 0.31
N VAL A 384 31.73 11.74 -0.93
CA VAL A 384 32.86 12.60 -1.33
C VAL A 384 32.58 14.05 -0.97
N THR A 385 33.56 14.69 -0.34
CA THR A 385 33.56 16.13 -0.05
C THR A 385 33.92 16.91 -1.32
N VAL A 386 33.15 17.94 -1.66
CA VAL A 386 33.33 18.71 -2.92
C VAL A 386 33.30 20.22 -2.72
N THR A 387 32.95 20.69 -1.52
CA THR A 387 32.92 22.11 -1.19
C THR A 387 34.26 22.53 -0.56
N GLU A 388 34.55 23.83 -0.59
CA GLU A 388 35.71 24.41 0.11
C GLU A 388 35.68 24.17 1.64
N CYS A 389 34.52 23.89 2.21
CA CYS A 389 34.35 23.57 3.63
C CYS A 389 34.59 22.08 3.94
N GLN A 390 35.72 21.55 3.47
CA GLN A 390 36.05 20.11 3.55
C GLN A 390 36.03 19.54 4.97
N ALA A 391 36.38 20.33 5.99
CA ALA A 391 36.38 19.88 7.38
C ALA A 391 34.96 19.54 7.87
N ILE A 392 33.97 20.36 7.52
CA ILE A 392 32.56 20.16 7.87
C ILE A 392 32.03 18.93 7.11
N GLU A 393 32.30 18.86 5.81
CA GLU A 393 31.85 17.73 5.00
C GLU A 393 32.48 16.41 5.44
N SER A 394 33.78 16.41 5.76
CA SER A 394 34.49 15.21 6.24
C SER A 394 33.91 14.67 7.55
N TYR A 395 33.53 15.57 8.46
CA TYR A 395 32.84 15.18 9.69
C TYR A 395 31.43 14.68 9.40
N ALA A 396 30.65 15.43 8.61
CA ALA A 396 29.28 15.08 8.26
C ALA A 396 29.18 13.75 7.51
N ALA A 397 30.13 13.43 6.63
CA ALA A 397 30.20 12.17 5.90
C ALA A 397 30.34 10.96 6.83
N LYS A 398 30.97 11.15 8.00
CA LYS A 398 31.12 10.10 9.03
C LYS A 398 29.94 10.06 10.01
N ALA A 399 29.31 11.20 10.28
CA ALA A 399 28.25 11.34 11.27
C ALA A 399 26.85 11.07 10.69
N PHE A 400 26.63 11.33 9.41
CA PHE A 400 25.33 11.23 8.75
C PHE A 400 25.29 10.10 7.73
N THR A 401 24.09 9.55 7.54
CA THR A 401 23.77 8.76 6.36
C THR A 401 23.97 9.60 5.09
N GLN A 402 24.26 8.92 3.97
CA GLN A 402 24.55 9.61 2.71
C GLN A 402 23.41 10.56 2.29
N ALA A 403 22.16 10.15 2.49
CA ALA A 403 20.99 10.95 2.17
C ALA A 403 20.97 12.29 2.93
N ASN A 404 21.37 12.32 4.20
CA ASN A 404 21.47 13.55 4.99
C ASN A 404 22.73 14.34 4.65
N PHE A 405 23.85 13.68 4.40
CA PHE A 405 25.08 14.31 3.94
C PHE A 405 24.86 15.12 2.65
N TYR A 406 24.25 14.51 1.63
CA TYR A 406 24.07 15.21 0.34
C TYR A 406 23.11 16.40 0.45
N MET A 407 22.18 16.39 1.41
CA MET A 407 21.38 17.57 1.69
C MET A 407 22.19 18.70 2.30
N LEU A 408 23.04 18.39 3.28
CA LEU A 408 23.96 19.35 3.84
C LEU A 408 24.88 19.92 2.75
N GLN A 409 25.51 19.06 1.95
CA GLN A 409 26.40 19.46 0.86
C GLN A 409 25.68 20.36 -0.17
N GLN A 410 24.42 20.04 -0.51
CA GLN A 410 23.65 20.87 -1.43
C GLN A 410 23.39 22.27 -0.86
N ASP A 411 23.07 22.37 0.43
CA ASP A 411 22.85 23.67 1.06
C ASP A 411 24.17 24.44 1.23
N MET A 412 25.28 23.76 1.49
CA MET A 412 26.61 24.37 1.52
C MET A 412 27.01 24.94 0.15
N LYS A 413 26.75 24.22 -0.94
CA LYS A 413 26.98 24.74 -2.31
C LYS A 413 26.20 26.02 -2.58
N LYS A 414 24.92 26.08 -2.19
CA LYS A 414 24.11 27.31 -2.35
C LYS A 414 24.65 28.48 -1.54
N VAL A 415 25.13 28.21 -0.31
CA VAL A 415 25.74 29.26 0.52
C VAL A 415 27.01 29.79 -0.15
N GLN A 416 27.84 28.92 -0.72
CA GLN A 416 29.03 29.33 -1.47
C GLN A 416 28.69 30.14 -2.71
N GLU A 417 27.67 29.76 -3.49
CA GLU A 417 27.19 30.55 -4.62
C GLU A 417 26.74 31.96 -4.18
N ILE A 418 26.04 32.08 -3.04
CA ILE A 418 25.57 33.36 -2.54
C ILE A 418 26.72 34.21 -1.99
N CYS A 419 27.67 33.61 -1.26
CA CYS A 419 28.80 34.31 -0.66
C CYS A 419 29.89 34.66 -1.69
N GLY A 420 30.13 33.80 -2.67
CA GLY A 420 31.08 34.04 -3.76
C GLY A 420 30.64 35.15 -4.73
N CYS A 421 29.33 35.41 -4.85
CA CYS A 421 28.80 36.56 -5.59
C CYS A 421 28.93 37.91 -4.85
N VAL A 422 29.57 37.95 -3.67
CA VAL A 422 29.81 39.21 -2.91
C VAL A 422 31.26 39.70 -3.08
N GLU A 423 32.12 38.94 -3.78
CA GLU A 423 33.52 39.30 -4.03
C GLU A 423 33.84 39.74 -5.48
N GLU A 424 32.81 40.01 -6.31
CA GLU A 424 32.93 40.74 -7.59
C GLU A 424 32.16 42.06 -7.52
#